data_AF-A0A7X8X7L2-F1
#
_entry.id   AF-A0A7X8X7L2-F1
#
_cell.length_a   1.000
_cell.length_b   1.000
_cell.length_c   1.000
_cell.angle_alpha   90.00
_cell.angle_beta   90.00
_cell.angle_gamma   90.00
#
_symmetry.space_group_name_H-M   'P 1'
#
loop_
_entity.id
_entity.type
_entity.pdbx_description
1 polymer ?
#
loop_
_entity_poly.entity_id
_entity_poly.type
_entity_poly.pdbx_seq_one_letter_code
_entity_poly.pdbx_strand_id
1 'polypeptide(L)'
;MEQLTWTAQISPPGEMPIIVAEYVLNELGVFVKREKRVPKKELLNKLTGFRVGYKAIEGTDYRAAPLDRNAILWRKITSVTQSTTVSLLLCGNSNDEIELYFDESMREVIFHFIRDMREANPPVAAADFDAAEWICWRDDDDWGDPFAPLTDMIEEELETERFLDAETLEETVLPNSYT
;
A
#
# COMPACT_ATOMS: atom_id res chain seq x y z
N MET A 1 5.51 2.09 -19.13
CA MET A 1 4.51 1.87 -18.08
C MET A 1 4.33 3.20 -17.38
N GLU A 2 3.11 3.73 -17.35
CA GLU A 2 2.85 4.96 -16.61
C GLU A 2 2.83 4.63 -15.11
N GLN A 3 3.60 5.37 -14.30
CA GLN A 3 3.71 5.13 -12.87
C GLN A 3 3.89 6.45 -12.12
N LEU A 4 3.22 6.56 -10.98
CA LEU A 4 3.41 7.61 -9.99
C LEU A 4 3.88 6.99 -8.68
N THR A 5 4.96 7.55 -8.12
CA THR A 5 5.53 7.09 -6.85
C THR A 5 5.81 8.29 -5.96
N TRP A 6 5.42 8.19 -4.69
CA TRP A 6 5.74 9.21 -3.69
C TRP A 6 5.74 8.63 -2.28
N THR A 7 6.23 9.42 -1.33
CA THR A 7 6.22 9.09 0.09
C THR A 7 5.56 10.20 0.89
N ALA A 8 4.73 9.86 1.87
CA ALA A 8 4.10 10.81 2.77
C ALA A 8 4.21 10.36 4.24
N GLN A 9 4.38 11.31 5.16
CA GLN A 9 4.19 11.04 6.59
C GLN A 9 2.69 11.06 6.89
N ILE A 10 2.17 9.96 7.43
CA ILE A 10 0.74 9.81 7.74
C ILE A 10 0.43 9.94 9.23
N SER A 11 1.46 9.83 10.10
CA SER A 11 1.31 10.12 11.52
C SER A 11 1.24 11.62 11.80
N PRO A 12 0.50 12.07 12.83
CA PRO A 12 0.45 13.47 13.23
C PRO A 12 1.84 14.07 13.51
N PRO A 13 2.08 15.36 13.19
CA PRO A 13 3.34 16.03 13.50
C PRO A 13 3.64 16.00 15.00
N GLY A 14 4.86 15.58 15.37
CA GLY A 14 5.32 15.54 16.76
C GLY A 14 5.00 14.23 17.50
N GLU A 15 4.23 13.33 16.90
CA GLU A 15 4.02 11.98 17.44
C GLU A 15 5.13 11.01 17.00
N MET A 16 5.50 10.11 17.91
CA MET A 16 6.54 9.10 17.70
C MET A 16 6.02 7.70 18.09
N PRO A 17 6.35 6.64 17.32
CA PRO A 17 7.12 6.65 16.07
C PRO A 17 6.38 7.37 14.93
N ILE A 18 7.12 8.01 14.02
CA ILE A 18 6.48 8.53 12.80
C ILE A 18 6.10 7.36 11.91
N ILE A 19 4.98 7.48 11.20
CA ILE A 19 4.57 6.51 10.19
C ILE A 19 4.73 7.16 8.83
N VAL A 20 5.51 6.51 7.97
CA VAL A 20 5.72 6.94 6.58
C VAL A 20 5.14 5.88 5.66
N ALA A 21 4.36 6.33 4.69
CA ALA A 21 3.80 5.51 3.63
C ALA A 21 4.53 5.82 2.32
N GLU A 22 4.97 4.78 1.63
CA GLU A 22 5.39 4.81 0.23
C GLU A 22 4.20 4.33 -0.62
N TYR A 23 3.85 5.09 -1.64
CA TYR A 23 2.75 4.80 -2.54
C TYR A 23 3.26 4.58 -3.96
N VAL A 24 2.68 3.59 -4.64
CA VAL A 24 2.88 3.37 -6.07
C VAL A 24 1.50 3.23 -6.72
N LEU A 25 1.24 4.07 -7.73
CA LEU A 25 0.13 3.92 -8.67
C LEU A 25 0.74 3.56 -10.01
N ASN A 26 0.36 2.41 -10.56
CA ASN A 26 0.81 1.97 -11.89
C ASN A 26 -0.39 1.45 -12.69
N GLU A 27 -0.15 0.81 -13.84
CA GLU A 27 -1.21 0.26 -14.70
C GLU A 27 -2.00 -0.90 -14.07
N LEU A 28 -1.45 -1.57 -13.06
CA LEU A 28 -2.06 -2.72 -12.40
C LEU A 28 -3.00 -2.29 -11.28
N GLY A 29 -2.58 -1.36 -10.43
CA GLY A 29 -3.36 -0.94 -9.26
C GLY A 29 -2.72 0.14 -8.40
N VAL A 30 -3.18 0.16 -7.16
CA VAL A 30 -2.72 1.06 -6.10
C VAL A 30 -2.03 0.22 -5.03
N PHE A 31 -0.79 0.59 -4.72
CA PHE A 31 0.06 -0.11 -3.77
C PHE A 31 0.53 0.84 -2.68
N VAL A 32 0.63 0.34 -1.47
CA VAL A 32 1.18 1.06 -0.34
C VAL A 32 2.06 0.14 0.50
N LYS A 33 3.16 0.70 1.01
CA LYS A 33 3.97 0.10 2.07
C LYS A 33 4.20 1.13 3.15
N ARG A 34 4.01 0.74 4.39
CA ARG A 34 4.16 1.62 5.55
C ARG A 34 5.28 1.14 6.44
N GLU A 35 5.98 2.09 7.03
CA GLU A 35 7.04 1.83 8.00
C GLU A 35 6.97 2.77 9.19
N LYS A 36 7.35 2.24 10.35
CA LYS A 36 7.54 3.01 11.57
C LYS A 36 8.98 3.53 11.58
N ARG A 37 9.16 4.85 11.67
CA ARG A 37 10.49 5.45 11.83
C ARG A 37 10.69 6.06 13.21
N VAL A 38 11.89 5.86 13.75
CA VAL A 38 12.35 6.45 15.02
C VAL A 38 13.74 7.07 14.85
N PRO A 39 14.11 8.12 15.61
CA PRO A 39 15.39 8.79 15.46
C PRO A 39 16.51 7.85 15.92
N LYS A 40 17.65 7.87 15.23
CA LYS A 40 18.82 7.03 15.54
C LYS A 40 19.35 7.22 16.95
N LYS A 41 19.17 8.43 17.51
CA LYS A 41 19.57 8.79 18.87
C LYS A 41 18.72 8.13 19.97
N GLU A 42 17.51 7.67 19.66
CA GLU A 42 16.65 7.01 20.64
C GLU A 42 17.21 5.63 21.00
N LEU A 43 17.24 5.34 22.30
CA LEU A 43 17.66 4.05 22.84
C LEU A 43 16.56 3.02 22.57
N LEU A 44 16.78 2.18 21.54
CA LEU A 44 15.88 1.06 21.20
C LEU A 44 15.81 -0.02 22.30
N ASN A 45 16.77 0.00 23.23
CA ASN A 45 16.89 -0.99 24.30
C ASN A 45 15.99 -0.63 25.48
N LYS A 46 14.68 -0.99 25.40
CA LYS A 46 13.84 -1.42 26.55
C LYS A 46 12.37 -1.71 26.25
N LEU A 47 11.84 -1.41 25.06
CA LEU A 47 10.39 -1.49 24.84
C LEU A 47 9.84 -2.89 24.52
N THR A 48 10.64 -3.83 24.02
CA THR A 48 10.18 -5.19 23.73
C THR A 48 11.38 -6.14 23.78
N GLY A 49 11.31 -7.25 24.53
CA GLY A 49 12.37 -8.27 24.63
C GLY A 49 12.65 -9.07 23.35
N PHE A 50 12.42 -8.49 22.18
CA PHE A 50 12.68 -9.06 20.85
C PHE A 50 13.79 -8.25 20.16
N ARG A 51 14.63 -8.93 19.37
CA ARG A 51 15.66 -8.29 18.53
C ARG A 51 14.96 -7.32 17.58
N VAL A 52 15.09 -6.03 17.87
CA VAL A 52 14.37 -4.95 17.20
C VAL A 52 14.84 -4.89 15.73
N GLY A 53 13.99 -5.32 14.81
CA GLY A 53 14.21 -5.38 13.35
C GLY A 53 14.24 -4.01 12.67
N TYR A 54 14.86 -3.01 13.30
CA TYR A 54 14.94 -1.65 12.76
C TYR A 54 16.24 -1.47 11.96
N LYS A 55 16.12 -1.06 10.69
CA LYS A 55 17.24 -0.75 9.79
C LYS A 55 17.50 0.76 9.76
N ALA A 56 18.76 1.17 9.74
CA ALA A 56 19.10 2.58 9.54
C ALA A 56 18.74 2.99 8.11
N ILE A 57 18.03 4.11 7.97
CA ILE A 57 17.72 4.67 6.66
C ILE A 57 18.90 5.56 6.26
N GLU A 58 19.47 5.29 5.09
CA GLU A 58 20.57 6.09 4.55
C GLU A 58 20.12 7.53 4.27
N GLY A 59 21.02 8.50 4.46
CA GLY A 59 20.72 9.91 4.24
C GLY A 59 19.75 10.57 5.25
N THR A 60 19.24 9.85 6.25
CA THR A 60 18.35 10.41 7.28
C THR A 60 18.83 10.12 8.69
N ASP A 61 18.29 10.83 9.69
CA ASP A 61 18.55 10.57 11.11
C ASP A 61 17.61 9.51 11.71
N TYR A 62 16.98 8.68 10.89
CA TYR A 62 15.98 7.70 11.32
C TYR A 62 16.41 6.25 11.13
N ARG A 63 15.79 5.37 11.91
CA ARG A 63 15.72 3.92 11.70
C ARG A 63 14.28 3.55 11.38
N ALA A 64 14.05 2.65 10.43
CA ALA A 64 12.74 2.15 10.05
C ALA A 64 12.53 0.72 10.50
N ALA A 65 11.28 0.35 10.79
CA ALA A 65 10.81 -1.03 10.79
C ALA A 65 9.57 -1.15 9.91
N PRO A 66 9.41 -2.26 9.16
CA PRO A 66 8.20 -2.51 8.39
C PRO A 66 6.96 -2.49 9.30
N LEU A 67 5.86 -1.96 8.78
CA LEU A 67 4.57 -1.91 9.47
C LEU A 67 3.54 -2.77 8.76
N ASP A 68 3.20 -2.42 7.52
CA ASP A 68 2.26 -3.14 6.67
C ASP A 68 2.55 -2.85 5.19
N ARG A 69 1.92 -3.62 4.32
CA ARG A 69 1.77 -3.34 2.89
C ARG A 69 0.34 -3.64 2.47
N ASN A 70 -0.13 -3.05 1.39
CA ASN A 70 -1.43 -3.35 0.81
C ASN A 70 -1.45 -3.06 -0.70
N ALA A 71 -2.33 -3.72 -1.43
CA ALA A 71 -2.50 -3.58 -2.87
C ALA A 71 -3.98 -3.71 -3.25
N ILE A 72 -4.47 -2.82 -4.12
CA ILE A 72 -5.82 -2.93 -4.70
C ILE A 72 -5.70 -2.74 -6.21
N LEU A 73 -6.09 -3.77 -6.97
CA LEU A 73 -6.12 -3.70 -8.43
C LEU A 73 -7.23 -2.78 -8.93
N TRP A 74 -7.01 -2.07 -10.04
CA TRP A 74 -7.99 -1.07 -10.53
C TRP A 74 -9.39 -1.64 -10.75
N ARG A 75 -9.47 -2.82 -11.35
CA ARG A 75 -10.71 -3.56 -11.59
C ARG A 75 -11.39 -4.07 -10.31
N LYS A 76 -10.75 -3.92 -9.16
CA LYS A 76 -11.31 -4.23 -7.84
C LYS A 76 -11.62 -2.99 -7.02
N ILE A 77 -11.32 -1.78 -7.52
CA ILE A 77 -11.67 -0.54 -6.82
C ILE A 77 -13.16 -0.27 -6.96
N THR A 78 -13.83 -0.31 -5.83
CA THR A 78 -15.28 -0.19 -5.70
C THR A 78 -15.72 1.25 -5.44
N SER A 79 -14.91 2.01 -4.70
CA SER A 79 -15.16 3.43 -4.47
C SER A 79 -13.86 4.21 -4.33
N VAL A 80 -13.93 5.48 -4.71
CA VAL A 80 -12.87 6.47 -4.46
C VAL A 80 -13.55 7.68 -3.87
N THR A 81 -13.24 7.98 -2.62
CA THR A 81 -13.87 9.08 -1.87
C THR A 81 -12.80 10.04 -1.41
N GLN A 82 -13.03 11.33 -1.60
CA GLN A 82 -12.15 12.34 -1.04
C GLN A 82 -12.41 12.49 0.46
N SER A 83 -11.44 12.08 1.27
CA SER A 83 -11.50 12.20 2.74
C SER A 83 -11.18 13.63 3.18
N THR A 84 -10.09 14.20 2.67
CA THR A 84 -9.64 15.57 2.99
C THR A 84 -9.06 16.27 1.76
N THR A 85 -8.58 17.52 1.90
CA THR A 85 -7.89 18.24 0.81
C THR A 85 -6.62 17.53 0.33
N VAL A 86 -5.99 16.73 1.21
CA VAL A 86 -4.69 16.07 1.02
C VAL A 86 -4.78 14.55 1.14
N SER A 87 -5.99 13.98 1.15
CA SER A 87 -6.17 12.54 1.19
C SER A 87 -7.37 12.02 0.40
N LEU A 88 -7.23 10.80 -0.10
CA LEU A 88 -8.23 10.01 -0.81
C LEU A 88 -8.34 8.62 -0.20
N LEU A 89 -9.55 8.15 0.06
CA LEU A 89 -9.81 6.77 0.43
C LEU A 89 -10.23 5.97 -0.81
N LEU A 90 -9.56 4.85 -1.04
CA LEU A 90 -9.93 3.86 -2.03
C LEU A 90 -10.38 2.60 -1.32
N CYS A 91 -11.58 2.13 -1.67
CA CYS A 91 -12.10 0.84 -1.21
C CYS A 91 -12.02 -0.16 -2.36
N GLY A 92 -11.67 -1.40 -2.04
CA GLY A 92 -11.41 -2.47 -2.98
C GLY A 92 -12.35 -3.66 -2.79
N ASN A 93 -11.74 -4.85 -2.73
CA ASN A 93 -12.34 -6.11 -2.32
C ASN A 93 -12.98 -6.01 -0.93
N SER A 94 -13.58 -7.10 -0.44
CA SER A 94 -14.47 -7.13 0.74
C SER A 94 -13.92 -6.42 2.00
N ASN A 95 -12.59 -6.36 2.18
CA ASN A 95 -11.95 -5.74 3.34
C ASN A 95 -10.84 -4.74 2.97
N ASP A 96 -10.64 -4.43 1.69
CA ASP A 96 -9.49 -3.64 1.27
C ASP A 96 -9.76 -2.15 1.29
N GLU A 97 -8.96 -1.43 2.07
CA GLU A 97 -8.93 0.02 2.11
C GLU A 97 -7.50 0.55 2.03
N ILE A 98 -7.29 1.51 1.13
CA ILE A 98 -6.05 2.29 1.06
C ILE A 98 -6.41 3.76 1.11
N GLU A 99 -5.95 4.44 2.17
CA GLU A 99 -5.94 5.89 2.21
C GLU A 99 -4.61 6.43 1.65
N LEU A 100 -4.71 7.20 0.57
CA LEU A 100 -3.60 7.92 -0.05
C LEU A 100 -3.47 9.28 0.62
N TYR A 101 -2.27 9.60 1.09
CA TYR A 101 -1.90 10.92 1.57
C TYR A 101 -0.93 11.55 0.58
N PHE A 102 -1.15 12.82 0.22
CA PHE A 102 -0.34 13.50 -0.79
C PHE A 102 -0.31 15.02 -0.56
N ASP A 103 0.73 15.66 -1.08
CA ASP A 103 0.82 17.13 -1.09
C ASP A 103 -0.19 17.73 -2.08
N GLU A 104 -0.64 18.95 -1.81
CA GLU A 104 -1.59 19.67 -2.66
C GLU A 104 -1.08 19.82 -4.11
N SER A 105 0.24 19.92 -4.30
CA SER A 105 0.88 19.99 -5.62
C SER A 105 0.72 18.72 -6.46
N MET A 106 0.51 17.56 -5.83
CA MET A 106 0.34 16.28 -6.52
C MET A 106 -1.11 15.96 -6.81
N ARG A 107 -2.04 16.70 -6.21
CA ARG A 107 -3.48 16.40 -6.22
C ARG A 107 -4.02 16.20 -7.64
N GLU A 108 -3.82 17.16 -8.53
CA GLU A 108 -4.39 17.08 -9.88
C GLU A 108 -3.85 15.87 -10.65
N VAL A 109 -2.56 15.58 -10.50
CA VAL A 109 -1.89 14.46 -11.19
C VAL A 109 -2.44 13.12 -10.68
N ILE A 110 -2.58 12.95 -9.37
CA ILE A 110 -3.14 11.73 -8.76
C ILE A 110 -4.61 11.53 -9.16
N PHE A 111 -5.42 12.59 -9.12
CA PHE A 111 -6.84 12.49 -9.50
C PHE A 111 -7.00 12.14 -10.99
N HIS A 112 -6.20 12.74 -11.87
CA HIS A 112 -6.21 12.39 -13.28
C HIS A 112 -5.81 10.93 -13.50
N PHE A 113 -4.72 10.48 -12.88
CA PHE A 113 -4.27 9.10 -13.00
C PHE A 113 -5.34 8.10 -12.54
N ILE A 114 -5.93 8.31 -11.36
CA ILE A 114 -6.99 7.45 -10.83
C ILE A 114 -8.21 7.43 -11.76
N ARG A 115 -8.62 8.58 -12.29
CA ARG A 115 -9.74 8.64 -13.24
C ARG A 115 -9.45 7.82 -14.48
N ASP A 116 -8.30 8.05 -15.11
CA ASP A 116 -7.95 7.45 -16.38
C ASP A 116 -7.77 5.93 -16.23
N MET A 117 -7.15 5.47 -15.14
CA MET A 117 -7.02 4.04 -14.85
C MET A 117 -8.34 3.36 -14.54
N ARG A 118 -9.27 4.02 -13.83
CA ARG A 118 -10.60 3.47 -13.56
C ARG A 118 -11.47 3.41 -14.81
N GLU A 119 -11.33 4.36 -15.73
CA GLU A 119 -12.02 4.32 -17.01
C GLU A 119 -11.50 3.16 -17.87
N ALA A 120 -10.19 2.94 -17.88
CA ALA A 120 -9.57 1.82 -18.60
C ALA A 120 -9.85 0.44 -17.98
N ASN A 121 -10.07 0.39 -16.66
CA ASN A 121 -10.24 -0.85 -15.89
C ASN A 121 -11.55 -0.85 -15.09
N PRO A 122 -12.71 -1.07 -15.75
CA PRO A 122 -13.99 -1.09 -15.06
C PRO A 122 -14.05 -2.20 -13.99
N PRO A 123 -14.82 -2.00 -12.90
CA PRO A 123 -14.91 -2.99 -11.83
C PRO A 123 -15.41 -4.36 -12.29
N VAL A 124 -14.77 -5.43 -11.81
CA VAL A 124 -15.11 -6.84 -12.09
C VAL A 124 -15.63 -7.50 -10.82
N ALA A 125 -16.93 -7.80 -10.81
CA ALA A 125 -17.60 -8.37 -9.63
C ALA A 125 -17.21 -9.82 -9.34
N ALA A 126 -16.87 -10.60 -10.37
CA ALA A 126 -16.48 -12.00 -10.22
C ALA A 126 -15.14 -12.16 -9.49
N ALA A 127 -14.89 -13.36 -8.96
CA ALA A 127 -13.60 -13.69 -8.36
C ALA A 127 -12.42 -13.48 -9.33
N ASP A 128 -11.26 -13.13 -8.80
CA ASP A 128 -10.10 -12.68 -9.57
C ASP A 128 -8.81 -13.22 -8.98
N PHE A 129 -8.10 -14.05 -9.75
CA PHE A 129 -6.90 -14.72 -9.29
C PHE A 129 -5.76 -13.75 -9.05
N ASP A 130 -5.51 -12.81 -9.96
CA ASP A 130 -4.44 -11.82 -9.77
C ASP A 130 -4.72 -10.99 -8.49
N ALA A 131 -5.96 -10.57 -8.26
CA ALA A 131 -6.30 -9.85 -7.03
C ALA A 131 -6.07 -10.70 -5.76
N ALA A 132 -6.32 -12.01 -5.83
CA ALA A 132 -6.07 -12.94 -4.73
C ALA A 132 -4.57 -13.10 -4.46
N GLU A 133 -3.72 -13.10 -5.49
CA GLU A 133 -2.25 -13.12 -5.32
C GLU A 133 -1.77 -11.91 -4.52
N TRP A 134 -2.31 -10.73 -4.80
CA TRP A 134 -1.99 -9.50 -4.07
C TRP A 134 -2.53 -9.48 -2.63
N ILE A 135 -3.64 -10.18 -2.35
CA ILE A 135 -4.10 -10.43 -0.98
C ILE A 135 -3.10 -11.34 -0.26
N CYS A 136 -2.67 -12.44 -0.89
CA CYS A 136 -1.65 -13.30 -0.29
C CYS A 136 -0.34 -12.54 -0.07
N TRP A 137 0.09 -11.68 -0.99
CA TRP A 137 1.26 -10.82 -0.80
C TRP A 137 1.09 -9.89 0.41
N ARG A 138 -0.06 -9.24 0.56
CA ARG A 138 -0.39 -8.40 1.72
C ARG A 138 -0.24 -9.17 3.04
N ASP A 139 -0.76 -10.39 3.09
CA ASP A 139 -0.86 -11.21 4.31
C ASP A 139 0.37 -12.08 4.57
N ASP A 140 1.32 -12.13 3.64
CA ASP A 140 2.57 -12.86 3.80
C ASP A 140 3.47 -12.17 4.84
N ASP A 141 3.88 -12.92 5.86
CA ASP A 141 4.79 -12.47 6.92
C ASP A 141 6.26 -12.43 6.45
N ASP A 142 6.61 -13.12 5.36
CA ASP A 142 7.97 -13.13 4.79
C ASP A 142 8.07 -12.18 3.58
N TRP A 143 8.60 -10.99 3.82
CA TRP A 143 8.68 -9.94 2.79
C TRP A 143 9.98 -10.00 1.97
N GLY A 144 10.86 -10.98 2.19
CA GLY A 144 12.20 -10.97 1.62
C GLY A 144 13.05 -9.82 2.20
N ASP A 145 13.26 -8.75 1.42
CA ASP A 145 13.81 -7.47 1.94
C ASP A 145 12.68 -6.46 2.18
N PRO A 146 12.16 -6.33 3.43
CA PRO A 146 11.09 -5.39 3.76
C PRO A 146 11.48 -3.92 3.60
N PHE A 147 12.75 -3.62 3.33
CA PHE A 147 13.26 -2.27 3.13
C PHE A 147 13.56 -1.95 1.66
N ALA A 148 13.33 -2.89 0.73
CA ALA A 148 13.41 -2.60 -0.70
C ALA A 148 12.37 -1.53 -1.08
N PRO A 149 12.63 -0.67 -2.08
CA PRO A 149 11.62 0.24 -2.65
C PRO A 149 10.33 -0.50 -3.01
N LEU A 150 9.17 0.14 -2.83
CA LEU A 150 7.88 -0.51 -3.12
C LEU A 150 7.77 -0.92 -4.59
N THR A 151 8.40 -0.18 -5.51
CA THR A 151 8.43 -0.56 -6.94
C THR A 151 9.14 -1.90 -7.13
N ASP A 152 10.32 -2.07 -6.54
CA ASP A 152 11.11 -3.32 -6.63
C ASP A 152 10.32 -4.50 -6.03
N MET A 153 9.61 -4.28 -4.91
CA MET A 153 8.76 -5.32 -4.29
C MET A 153 7.59 -5.73 -5.18
N ILE A 154 7.02 -4.78 -5.95
CA ILE A 154 5.96 -5.07 -6.91
C ILE A 154 6.53 -5.88 -8.08
N GLU A 155 7.70 -5.49 -8.60
CA GLU A 155 8.36 -6.20 -9.70
C GLU A 155 8.73 -7.64 -9.34
N GLU A 156 9.27 -7.87 -8.13
CA GLU A 156 9.57 -9.21 -7.62
C GLU A 156 8.31 -10.08 -7.49
N GLU A 157 7.22 -9.49 -6.99
CA GLU A 157 5.95 -10.21 -6.83
C GLU A 157 5.34 -10.61 -8.18
N LEU A 158 5.49 -9.79 -9.23
CA LEU A 158 5.04 -10.12 -10.59
C LEU A 158 5.78 -11.33 -11.20
N GLU A 159 6.94 -11.69 -10.68
CA GLU A 159 7.72 -12.87 -11.09
C GLU A 159 7.47 -14.09 -10.18
N THR A 160 6.60 -13.95 -9.18
CA THR A 160 6.32 -14.97 -8.17
C THR A 160 4.97 -15.66 -8.41
N GLU A 161 4.94 -16.99 -8.36
CA GLU A 161 3.68 -17.75 -8.40
C GLU A 161 3.22 -18.07 -6.96
N ARG A 162 1.97 -17.74 -6.63
CA ARG A 162 1.39 -18.04 -5.32
C ARG A 162 0.37 -19.18 -5.36
N PHE A 163 0.31 -19.93 -4.26
CA PHE A 163 -0.78 -20.88 -4.03
C PHE A 163 -1.96 -20.15 -3.39
N LEU A 164 -3.10 -20.18 -4.07
CA LEU A 164 -4.32 -19.51 -3.64
C LEU A 164 -5.29 -20.51 -3.02
N ASP A 165 -5.73 -20.24 -1.80
CA ASP A 165 -6.86 -20.95 -1.21
C ASP A 165 -8.20 -20.35 -1.67
N ALA A 166 -9.28 -21.11 -1.45
CA ALA A 166 -10.61 -20.72 -1.90
C ALA A 166 -11.17 -19.51 -1.11
N GLU A 167 -10.76 -19.33 0.14
CA GLU A 167 -11.24 -18.24 1.00
C GLU A 167 -10.68 -16.90 0.50
N THR A 168 -9.37 -16.86 0.21
CA THR A 168 -8.69 -15.71 -0.41
C THR A 168 -9.33 -15.33 -1.74
N LEU A 169 -9.65 -16.32 -2.58
CA LEU A 169 -10.31 -16.06 -3.86
C LEU A 169 -11.73 -15.50 -3.68
N GLU A 170 -12.47 -15.96 -2.67
CA GLU A 170 -13.82 -15.46 -2.34
C GLU A 170 -13.79 -14.00 -1.87
N GLU A 171 -12.75 -13.57 -1.14
CA GLU A 171 -12.59 -12.18 -0.71
C GLU A 171 -12.59 -11.18 -1.87
N THR A 172 -12.13 -11.61 -3.05
CA THR A 172 -12.06 -10.79 -4.26
C THR A 172 -13.40 -10.55 -4.95
N VAL A 173 -14.46 -11.28 -4.56
CA VAL A 173 -15.80 -11.07 -5.13
C VAL A 173 -16.34 -9.74 -4.63
N LEU A 174 -16.64 -8.83 -5.55
CA LEU A 174 -17.18 -7.53 -5.16
C LEU A 174 -18.65 -7.69 -4.74
N PRO A 175 -19.09 -7.04 -3.65
CA PRO A 175 -20.49 -7.10 -3.23
C PRO A 175 -21.43 -6.53 -4.31
N ASN A 176 -22.63 -7.10 -4.44
CA ASN A 176 -23.59 -6.87 -5.57
C ASN A 176 -24.18 -5.44 -5.70
N SER A 177 -23.51 -4.39 -5.22
CA SER A 177 -24.07 -3.05 -5.08
C SER A 177 -23.23 -1.96 -5.76
N TYR A 178 -22.95 -2.12 -7.05
CA TYR A 178 -22.35 -1.07 -7.89
C TYR A 178 -23.28 -0.76 -9.07
N THR A 179 -24.24 0.14 -8.82
CA THR A 179 -25.04 0.86 -9.83
C THR A 179 -24.81 2.34 -9.69
#